data_AF-V7DD40-F1
#
_entry.id   AF-V7DD40-F1
#
_cell.length_a   1.000
_cell.length_b   1.000
_cell.length_c   1.000
_cell.angle_alpha   90.00
_cell.angle_beta   90.00
_cell.angle_gamma   90.00
#
_symmetry.space_group_name_H-M   'P 1'
#
loop_
_entity.id
_entity.type
_entity.pdbx_description
1 polymer ?
#
loop_
_entity_poly.entity_id
_entity_poly.type
_entity_poly.pdbx_seq_one_letter_code
_entity_poly.pdbx_strand_id
1 'polypeptide(L)'
;AQARGYDRADRQAGLYSYNGVLIGILISAVLPWSVILPPLIIAAGGLSSIITHQWRKRGGKLLIAYTAPFVLLGWAVLLIASPSPSGFVEAQPLYALARGVGQIFLLDQPLAGLLIVIGMFIANPYAAMWAVIGSAIGGGVALLADQAQAAWMGLYGFNAALAALAFSRQGEKPWLTVLAITLALLLQPLFKLLPVPGLTAPFVAACWLMHLGNHLAQPRHRDASRLHS
;
A
#
# COMPACT_ATOMS: atom_id res chain seq x y z
N ALA A 1 -4.26 -19.84 -4.42
CA ALA A 1 -3.65 -19.78 -5.77
C ALA A 1 -3.27 -21.16 -6.34
N GLN A 2 -2.42 -21.96 -5.68
CA GLN A 2 -1.94 -23.24 -6.22
C GLN A 2 -3.07 -24.24 -6.52
N ALA A 3 -3.99 -24.46 -5.57
CA ALA A 3 -5.14 -25.34 -5.76
C ALA A 3 -6.07 -24.91 -6.91
N ARG A 4 -5.99 -23.65 -7.35
CA ARG A 4 -6.80 -23.11 -8.47
C ARG A 4 -6.03 -23.05 -9.80
N GLY A 5 -4.82 -23.60 -9.86
CA GLY A 5 -4.04 -23.65 -11.10
C GLY A 5 -3.59 -22.29 -11.63
N TYR A 6 -3.48 -21.27 -10.77
CA TYR A 6 -2.99 -19.95 -11.21
C TYR A 6 -1.53 -20.02 -11.65
N ASP A 7 -1.14 -19.09 -12.54
CA ASP A 7 0.18 -19.02 -13.14
C ASP A 7 1.31 -19.18 -12.11
N ARG A 8 2.33 -19.97 -12.46
CA ARG A 8 3.42 -20.34 -11.55
C ARG A 8 4.36 -19.18 -11.27
N ALA A 9 4.71 -18.39 -12.29
CA ALA A 9 5.63 -17.26 -12.12
C ALA A 9 5.01 -16.21 -11.20
N ASP A 10 3.72 -15.91 -11.39
CA ASP A 10 2.98 -15.00 -10.54
C ASP A 10 2.88 -15.47 -9.07
N ARG A 11 2.73 -16.78 -8.85
CA ARG A 11 2.74 -17.37 -7.51
C ARG A 11 4.11 -17.27 -6.85
N GLN A 12 5.19 -17.55 -7.59
CA GLN A 12 6.56 -17.48 -7.09
C GLN A 12 6.99 -16.04 -6.80
N ALA A 13 6.47 -15.07 -7.56
CA ALA A 13 6.63 -13.65 -7.28
C ALA A 13 5.77 -13.16 -6.09
N GLY A 14 5.02 -14.03 -5.43
CA GLY A 14 4.20 -13.70 -4.27
C GLY A 14 2.95 -12.88 -4.58
N LEU A 15 2.56 -12.73 -5.86
CA LEU A 15 1.50 -11.79 -6.26
C LEU A 15 0.13 -12.12 -5.65
N TYR A 16 -0.08 -13.36 -5.24
CA TYR A 16 -1.33 -13.84 -4.66
C TYR A 16 -1.32 -13.95 -3.13
N SER A 17 -0.21 -13.65 -2.46
CA SER A 17 -0.06 -13.85 -1.01
C SER A 17 -0.04 -12.55 -0.22
N TYR A 18 0.59 -11.48 -0.71
CA TYR A 18 0.80 -10.27 0.10
C TYR A 18 -0.52 -9.61 0.55
N ASN A 19 -1.53 -9.50 -0.31
CA ASN A 19 -2.86 -9.02 0.08
C ASN A 19 -3.53 -9.94 1.12
N GLY A 20 -3.24 -11.25 1.08
CA GLY A 20 -3.69 -12.24 2.04
C GLY A 20 -3.03 -12.09 3.42
N VAL A 21 -1.74 -11.74 3.44
CA VAL A 21 -1.00 -11.43 4.67
C VAL A 21 -1.59 -10.19 5.33
N LEU A 22 -1.79 -9.10 4.58
CA LEU A 22 -2.32 -7.84 5.12
C LEU A 22 -3.73 -8.01 5.71
N ILE A 23 -4.63 -8.72 5.01
CA ILE A 23 -5.99 -8.96 5.55
C ILE A 23 -5.96 -9.86 6.79
N GLY A 24 -5.05 -10.84 6.85
CA GLY A 24 -4.87 -11.68 8.03
C GLY A 24 -4.37 -10.89 9.25
N ILE A 25 -3.42 -9.96 9.04
CA ILE A 25 -2.94 -9.07 10.10
C ILE A 25 -4.08 -8.15 10.57
N LEU A 26 -4.82 -7.54 9.64
CA LEU A 26 -5.95 -6.67 9.98
C LEU A 26 -7.00 -7.41 10.81
N ILE A 27 -7.43 -8.60 10.37
CA ILE A 27 -8.40 -9.43 11.09
C ILE A 27 -7.90 -9.73 12.50
N SER A 28 -6.62 -10.07 12.66
CA SER A 28 -5.99 -10.32 13.96
C SER A 28 -5.92 -9.08 14.85
N ALA A 29 -5.85 -7.89 14.25
CA ALA A 29 -5.76 -6.62 14.98
C ALA A 29 -7.12 -6.11 15.47
N VAL A 30 -8.23 -6.44 14.79
CA VAL A 30 -9.56 -5.92 15.11
C VAL A 30 -10.50 -6.93 15.76
N LEU A 31 -10.21 -8.23 15.68
CA LEU A 31 -11.03 -9.27 16.29
C LEU A 31 -10.32 -9.90 17.51
N PRO A 32 -11.06 -10.22 18.60
CA PRO A 32 -10.49 -10.95 19.71
C PRO A 32 -10.11 -12.38 19.29
N TRP A 33 -9.16 -12.96 20.03
CA TRP A 33 -8.78 -14.35 19.83
C TRP A 33 -9.99 -15.29 20.00
N SER A 34 -10.16 -16.20 19.04
CA SER A 34 -11.16 -17.26 19.09
C SER A 34 -10.74 -18.43 18.18
N VAL A 35 -11.35 -19.60 18.38
CA VAL A 35 -11.11 -20.78 17.52
C VAL A 35 -11.53 -20.54 16.06
N ILE A 36 -12.43 -19.58 15.82
CA ILE A 36 -12.91 -19.20 14.48
C ILE A 36 -11.90 -18.29 13.75
N LEU A 37 -11.00 -17.63 14.48
CA LEU A 37 -10.10 -16.63 13.90
C LEU A 37 -9.13 -17.23 12.86
N PRO A 38 -8.41 -18.35 13.11
CA PRO A 38 -7.55 -18.95 12.09
C PRO A 38 -8.26 -19.38 10.79
N PRO A 39 -9.38 -20.13 10.81
CA PRO A 39 -10.08 -20.48 9.57
C PRO A 39 -10.64 -19.26 8.84
N LEU A 40 -11.06 -18.21 9.57
CA LEU A 40 -11.48 -16.94 8.97
C LEU A 40 -10.32 -16.27 8.21
N ILE A 41 -9.12 -16.20 8.80
CA ILE A 41 -7.93 -15.64 8.16
C ILE A 41 -7.57 -16.43 6.90
N ILE A 42 -7.63 -17.77 6.96
CA ILE A 42 -7.39 -18.63 5.79
C ILE A 42 -8.43 -18.36 4.69
N ALA A 43 -9.71 -18.24 5.05
CA ALA A 43 -10.78 -17.94 4.12
C ALA A 43 -10.61 -16.55 3.47
N ALA A 44 -10.30 -15.52 4.27
CA ALA A 44 -10.06 -14.16 3.80
C ALA A 44 -8.84 -14.08 2.89
N GLY A 45 -7.74 -14.76 3.23
CA GLY A 45 -6.55 -14.86 2.37
C GLY A 45 -6.86 -15.61 1.05
N GLY A 46 -7.66 -16.67 1.14
CA GLY A 46 -8.16 -17.40 -0.04
C GLY A 46 -9.00 -16.51 -0.96
N LEU A 47 -9.94 -15.75 -0.40
CA LEU A 47 -10.78 -14.79 -1.12
C LEU A 47 -9.96 -13.67 -1.74
N SER A 48 -9.02 -13.11 -0.98
CA SER A 48 -8.06 -12.10 -1.44
C SER A 48 -7.28 -12.58 -2.68
N SER A 49 -6.82 -13.84 -2.68
CA SER A 49 -6.18 -14.46 -3.84
C SER A 49 -7.10 -14.58 -5.06
N ILE A 50 -8.40 -14.86 -4.88
CA ILE A 50 -9.38 -14.91 -5.96
C ILE A 50 -9.62 -13.51 -6.54
N ILE A 51 -9.86 -12.52 -5.67
CA ILE A 51 -10.07 -11.13 -6.08
C ILE A 51 -8.84 -10.65 -6.86
N THR A 52 -7.63 -10.89 -6.34
CA THR A 52 -6.37 -10.54 -7.01
C THR A 52 -6.28 -11.15 -8.40
N HIS A 53 -6.66 -12.42 -8.57
CA HIS A 53 -6.66 -13.08 -9.88
C HIS A 53 -7.63 -12.42 -10.85
N GLN A 54 -8.87 -12.20 -10.43
CA GLN A 54 -9.89 -11.57 -11.28
C GLN A 54 -9.53 -10.12 -11.61
N TRP A 55 -8.91 -9.41 -10.68
CA TRP A 55 -8.41 -8.06 -10.88
C TRP A 55 -7.32 -8.03 -11.95
N ARG A 56 -6.36 -8.96 -11.89
CA ARG A 56 -5.28 -9.03 -12.88
C ARG A 56 -5.80 -9.43 -14.26
N LYS A 57 -6.80 -10.31 -14.32
CA LYS A 57 -7.45 -10.71 -15.57
C LYS A 57 -8.20 -9.55 -16.25
N ARG A 58 -8.78 -8.62 -15.47
CA ARG A 58 -9.70 -7.57 -15.97
C ARG A 58 -9.16 -6.14 -15.90
N GLY A 59 -8.18 -5.85 -15.04
CA GLY A 59 -7.73 -4.49 -14.71
C GLY A 59 -6.80 -3.84 -15.73
N GLY A 60 -6.28 -4.62 -16.70
CA GLY A 60 -5.40 -4.12 -17.75
C GLY A 60 -4.12 -3.47 -17.20
N LYS A 61 -3.60 -2.47 -17.91
CA LYS A 61 -2.37 -1.72 -17.54
C LYS A 61 -2.63 -0.56 -16.58
N LEU A 62 -3.89 -0.12 -16.45
CA LEU A 62 -4.27 1.05 -15.66
C LEU A 62 -4.59 0.69 -14.21
N LEU A 63 -5.38 -0.38 -14.02
CA LEU A 63 -5.85 -0.80 -12.70
C LEU A 63 -5.04 -1.99 -12.20
N ILE A 64 -3.73 -1.79 -12.05
CA ILE A 64 -2.85 -2.77 -11.39
C ILE A 64 -3.38 -3.00 -9.97
N ALA A 65 -3.44 -4.27 -9.55
CA ALA A 65 -4.12 -4.65 -8.31
C ALA A 65 -3.53 -3.98 -7.07
N TYR A 66 -2.21 -3.81 -6.98
CA TYR A 66 -1.52 -3.32 -5.78
C TYR A 66 -2.14 -3.94 -4.52
N THR A 67 -2.38 -3.12 -3.48
CA THR A 67 -3.09 -3.54 -2.27
C THR A 67 -4.61 -3.35 -2.35
N ALA A 68 -5.19 -3.12 -3.54
CA ALA A 68 -6.64 -2.90 -3.69
C ALA A 68 -7.49 -4.09 -3.18
N PRO A 69 -7.14 -5.37 -3.44
CA PRO A 69 -7.86 -6.50 -2.84
C PRO A 69 -7.86 -6.46 -1.31
N PHE A 70 -6.73 -6.09 -0.69
CA PHE A 70 -6.64 -5.87 0.75
C PHE A 70 -7.52 -4.70 1.21
N VAL A 71 -7.48 -3.55 0.53
CA VAL A 71 -8.28 -2.36 0.89
C VAL A 71 -9.78 -2.69 0.90
N LEU A 72 -10.28 -3.36 -0.16
CA LEU A 72 -11.70 -3.70 -0.26
C LEU A 72 -12.15 -4.68 0.82
N LEU A 73 -11.38 -5.75 1.04
CA LEU A 73 -11.68 -6.71 2.11
C LEU A 73 -11.52 -6.09 3.48
N GLY A 74 -10.53 -5.21 3.65
CA GLY A 74 -10.26 -4.52 4.89
C GLY A 74 -11.37 -3.54 5.26
N TRP A 75 -11.93 -2.81 4.30
CA TRP A 75 -13.13 -2.00 4.55
C TRP A 75 -14.32 -2.85 4.96
N ALA A 76 -14.54 -4.01 4.34
CA ALA A 76 -15.61 -4.92 4.78
C ALA A 76 -15.43 -5.38 6.24
N VAL A 77 -14.20 -5.69 6.64
CA VAL A 77 -13.86 -6.02 8.04
C VAL A 77 -14.03 -4.81 8.97
N LEU A 78 -13.60 -3.63 8.54
CA LEU A 78 -13.65 -2.40 9.36
C LEU A 78 -15.06 -1.85 9.57
N LEU A 79 -16.01 -2.22 8.71
CA LEU A 79 -17.43 -1.92 8.89
C LEU A 79 -18.07 -2.75 10.01
N ILE A 80 -17.50 -3.90 10.35
CA ILE A 80 -18.03 -4.80 11.39
C ILE A 80 -17.21 -4.78 12.68
N ALA A 81 -15.94 -4.41 12.61
CA ALA A 81 -15.02 -4.38 13.75
C ALA A 81 -14.05 -3.21 13.61
N SER A 82 -13.97 -2.37 14.64
CA SER A 82 -13.08 -1.21 14.66
C SER A 82 -11.79 -1.53 15.42
N PRO A 83 -10.64 -0.96 15.00
CA PRO A 83 -9.41 -1.10 15.76
C PRO A 83 -9.55 -0.39 17.12
N SER A 84 -8.87 -0.91 18.13
CA SER A 84 -8.73 -0.22 19.40
C SER A 84 -8.12 1.17 19.18
N PRO A 85 -8.56 2.20 19.94
CA PRO A 85 -7.97 3.53 19.85
C PRO A 85 -6.46 3.45 20.11
N SER A 86 -5.67 4.06 19.25
CA SER A 86 -4.23 4.18 19.49
C SER A 86 -3.98 5.09 20.70
N GLY A 87 -3.09 4.66 21.58
CA GLY A 87 -2.66 5.47 22.72
C GLY A 87 -1.84 6.69 22.30
N PHE A 88 -1.61 7.59 23.25
CA PHE A 88 -0.70 8.71 23.06
C PHE A 88 0.73 8.20 22.85
N VAL A 89 1.43 8.78 21.87
CA VAL A 89 2.81 8.42 21.54
C VAL A 89 3.72 9.63 21.71
N GLU A 90 4.85 9.42 22.37
CA GLU A 90 5.87 10.46 22.56
C GLU A 90 6.52 10.89 21.25
N ALA A 91 6.92 12.16 21.20
CA ALA A 91 7.60 12.76 20.07
C ALA A 91 9.01 12.21 19.90
N GLN A 92 9.18 11.22 19.03
CA GLN A 92 10.46 10.61 18.72
C GLN A 92 10.59 10.40 17.19
N PRO A 93 11.34 11.25 16.47
CA PRO A 93 11.39 11.23 15.01
C PRO A 93 11.85 9.89 14.42
N LEU A 94 12.89 9.27 14.98
CA LEU A 94 13.39 7.98 14.49
C LEU A 94 12.34 6.87 14.63
N TYR A 95 11.62 6.87 15.75
CA TYR A 95 10.55 5.90 15.98
C TYR A 95 9.36 6.16 15.06
N ALA A 96 9.04 7.43 14.81
CA ALA A 96 8.00 7.80 13.86
C ALA A 96 8.33 7.36 12.43
N LEU A 97 9.59 7.49 11.99
CA LEU A 97 10.05 6.99 10.69
C LEU A 97 9.89 5.47 10.59
N ALA A 98 10.34 4.73 11.62
CA ALA A 98 10.23 3.28 11.67
C ALA A 98 8.76 2.84 11.71
N ARG A 99 7.92 3.46 12.54
CA ARG A 99 6.47 3.25 12.56
C ARG A 99 5.85 3.53 11.20
N GLY A 100 6.23 4.61 10.53
CA GLY A 100 5.69 4.95 9.21
C GLY A 100 5.93 3.84 8.18
N VAL A 101 7.03 3.10 8.28
CA VAL A 101 7.25 1.90 7.48
C VAL A 101 6.50 0.68 8.04
N GLY A 102 6.49 0.51 9.37
CA GLY A 102 5.76 -0.58 10.05
C GLY A 102 4.25 -0.58 9.77
N GLN A 103 3.65 0.60 9.64
CA GLN A 103 2.24 0.80 9.35
C GLN A 103 1.82 0.27 7.96
N ILE A 104 2.76 -0.01 7.05
CA ILE A 104 2.49 -0.76 5.82
C ILE A 104 1.84 -2.12 6.15
N PHE A 105 2.27 -2.73 7.25
CA PHE A 105 1.76 -4.00 7.78
C PHE A 105 0.86 -3.80 9.00
N LEU A 106 0.37 -2.58 9.25
CA LEU A 106 -0.46 -2.23 10.42
C LEU A 106 0.28 -2.43 11.76
N LEU A 107 1.61 -2.30 11.77
CA LEU A 107 2.43 -2.45 12.97
C LEU A 107 2.84 -1.07 13.51
N ASP A 108 2.43 -0.77 14.74
CA ASP A 108 2.70 0.50 15.43
C ASP A 108 3.98 0.48 16.29
N GLN A 109 4.63 -0.69 16.39
CA GLN A 109 5.87 -0.88 17.15
C GLN A 109 7.09 -0.43 16.34
N PRO A 110 7.90 0.54 16.83
CA PRO A 110 9.09 1.01 16.12
C PRO A 110 10.08 -0.10 15.76
N LEU A 111 10.26 -1.08 16.64
CA LEU A 111 11.15 -2.22 16.40
C LEU A 111 10.69 -3.07 15.22
N ALA A 112 9.38 -3.33 15.10
CA ALA A 112 8.84 -4.07 13.96
C ALA A 112 9.05 -3.29 12.65
N GLY A 113 8.81 -1.98 12.68
CA GLY A 113 9.12 -1.09 11.56
C GLY A 113 10.59 -1.11 11.16
N LEU A 114 11.51 -1.07 12.13
CA LEU A 114 12.95 -1.15 11.89
C LEU A 114 13.34 -2.48 11.25
N LEU A 115 12.79 -3.61 11.72
CA LEU A 115 13.04 -4.92 11.12
C LEU A 115 12.54 -4.99 9.67
N ILE A 116 11.39 -4.38 9.36
CA ILE A 116 10.89 -4.26 7.99
C ILE A 116 11.84 -3.42 7.14
N VAL A 117 12.33 -2.28 7.65
CA VAL A 117 13.33 -1.45 6.97
C VAL A 117 14.59 -2.26 6.65
N ILE A 118 15.14 -2.99 7.62
CA ILE A 118 16.31 -3.86 7.43
C ILE A 118 16.04 -4.91 6.34
N GLY A 119 14.88 -5.58 6.39
CA GLY A 119 14.48 -6.55 5.36
C GLY A 119 14.40 -5.94 3.96
N MET A 120 13.87 -4.72 3.84
CA MET A 120 13.84 -3.99 2.56
C MET A 120 15.26 -3.62 2.10
N PHE A 121 16.14 -3.18 2.99
CA PHE A 121 17.53 -2.87 2.63
C PHE A 121 18.29 -4.11 2.16
N ILE A 122 18.06 -5.27 2.76
CA ILE A 122 18.64 -6.54 2.29
C ILE A 122 18.13 -6.89 0.88
N ALA A 123 16.84 -6.66 0.60
CA ALA A 123 16.24 -7.01 -0.69
C ALA A 123 16.61 -6.02 -1.81
N ASN A 124 16.54 -4.72 -1.54
CA ASN A 124 16.89 -3.66 -2.49
C ASN A 124 17.16 -2.33 -1.73
N PRO A 125 18.44 -1.97 -1.50
CA PRO A 125 18.81 -0.75 -0.78
C PRO A 125 18.26 0.55 -1.39
N TYR A 126 18.20 0.62 -2.73
CA TYR A 126 17.73 1.82 -3.41
C TYR A 126 16.23 2.05 -3.18
N ALA A 127 15.42 1.01 -3.35
CA ALA A 127 13.99 1.07 -3.08
C ALA A 127 13.70 1.30 -1.58
N ALA A 128 14.48 0.67 -0.69
CA ALA A 128 14.38 0.87 0.74
C ALA A 128 14.63 2.34 1.16
N MET A 129 15.66 2.98 0.58
CA MET A 129 15.94 4.39 0.81
C MET A 129 14.75 5.28 0.42
N TRP A 130 14.15 5.02 -0.75
CA TRP A 130 12.95 5.73 -1.19
C TRP A 130 11.75 5.51 -0.27
N ALA A 131 11.55 4.29 0.26
CA ALA A 131 10.51 4.01 1.23
C ALA A 131 10.68 4.85 2.51
N VAL A 132 11.92 4.93 3.03
CA VAL A 132 12.25 5.72 4.22
C VAL A 132 12.06 7.23 3.94
N ILE A 133 12.49 7.71 2.78
CA ILE A 133 12.27 9.10 2.35
C ILE A 133 10.77 9.40 2.26
N GLY A 134 9.98 8.52 1.64
CA GLY A 134 8.52 8.66 1.57
C GLY A 134 7.89 8.72 2.96
N SER A 135 8.31 7.83 3.88
CA SER A 135 7.87 7.85 5.27
C SER A 135 8.19 9.17 5.97
N ALA A 136 9.41 9.69 5.78
CA ALA A 136 9.87 10.97 6.34
C ALA A 136 9.08 12.17 5.81
N ILE A 137 8.85 12.22 4.49
CA ILE A 137 8.06 13.29 3.86
C ILE A 137 6.63 13.27 4.41
N GLY A 138 6.01 12.09 4.51
CA GLY A 138 4.67 11.96 5.08
C GLY A 138 4.60 12.45 6.53
N GLY A 139 5.55 12.04 7.38
CA GLY A 139 5.65 12.53 8.76
C GLY A 139 5.84 14.05 8.83
N GLY A 140 6.69 14.63 7.98
CA GLY A 140 6.90 16.07 7.89
C GLY A 140 5.63 16.83 7.46
N VAL A 141 4.91 16.35 6.45
CA VAL A 141 3.63 16.92 6.02
C VAL A 141 2.60 16.88 7.15
N ALA A 142 2.55 15.80 7.93
CA ALA A 142 1.66 15.72 9.08
C ALA A 142 1.99 16.75 10.17
N LEU A 143 3.28 16.99 10.46
CA LEU A 143 3.70 18.02 11.41
C LEU A 143 3.34 19.43 10.92
N LEU A 144 3.53 19.71 9.62
CA LEU A 144 3.15 21.00 9.01
C LEU A 144 1.63 21.22 8.98
N ALA A 145 0.85 20.14 8.94
CA ALA A 145 -0.61 20.17 8.95
C ALA A 145 -1.21 20.15 10.38
N ASP A 146 -0.41 20.40 11.42
CA ASP A 146 -0.80 20.36 12.83
C ASP A 146 -1.37 19.01 13.29
N GLN A 147 -0.88 17.91 12.71
CA GLN A 147 -1.28 16.54 13.06
C GLN A 147 -0.14 15.78 13.72
N ALA A 148 0.43 16.37 14.77
CA ALA A 148 1.62 15.87 15.45
C ALA A 148 1.47 14.41 15.92
N GLN A 149 0.36 14.05 16.57
CA GLN A 149 0.15 12.66 17.01
C GLN A 149 0.08 11.68 15.85
N ALA A 150 -0.57 12.04 14.74
CA ALA A 150 -0.60 11.20 13.54
C ALA A 150 0.80 11.05 12.90
N ALA A 151 1.63 12.08 13.00
CA ALA A 151 3.03 12.03 12.57
C ALA A 151 3.83 11.03 13.44
N TRP A 152 3.75 11.14 14.77
CA TRP A 152 4.50 10.29 15.70
C TRP A 152 4.06 8.82 15.68
N MET A 153 2.79 8.57 15.35
CA MET A 153 2.24 7.23 15.09
C MET A 153 2.58 6.67 13.69
N GLY A 154 3.21 7.47 12.81
CA GLY A 154 3.58 7.06 11.46
C GLY A 154 2.43 6.99 10.45
N LEU A 155 1.24 7.52 10.77
CA LEU A 155 0.01 7.35 9.97
C LEU A 155 0.00 8.11 8.64
N TYR A 156 0.91 9.04 8.44
CA TYR A 156 1.13 9.71 7.15
C TYR A 156 2.29 9.11 6.34
N GLY A 157 3.14 8.30 6.97
CA GLY A 157 4.36 7.80 6.34
C GLY A 157 4.12 6.63 5.38
N PHE A 158 3.22 5.71 5.73
CA PHE A 158 3.15 4.41 5.03
C PHE A 158 2.61 4.48 3.60
N ASN A 159 1.60 5.32 3.34
CA ASN A 159 1.07 5.49 1.97
C ASN A 159 2.12 6.14 1.05
N ALA A 160 2.86 7.13 1.56
CA ALA A 160 3.98 7.74 0.86
C ALA A 160 5.13 6.75 0.64
N ALA A 161 5.48 5.93 1.64
CA ALA A 161 6.50 4.90 1.53
C ALA A 161 6.15 3.84 0.45
N LEU A 162 4.89 3.39 0.41
CA LEU A 162 4.41 2.47 -0.63
C LEU A 162 4.43 3.09 -2.02
N ALA A 163 4.02 4.35 -2.15
CA ALA A 163 4.08 5.07 -3.42
C ALA A 163 5.53 5.22 -3.90
N ALA A 164 6.45 5.51 -2.97
CA ALA A 164 7.87 5.55 -3.26
C ALA A 164 8.37 4.19 -3.76
N LEU A 165 8.10 3.10 -3.03
CA LEU A 165 8.48 1.73 -3.43
C LEU A 165 7.95 1.32 -4.81
N ALA A 166 6.73 1.74 -5.15
CA ALA A 166 6.11 1.37 -6.43
C ALA A 166 6.79 2.05 -7.64
N PHE A 167 7.37 3.23 -7.45
CA PHE A 167 7.95 4.07 -8.52
C PHE A 167 9.45 4.36 -8.31
N SER A 168 10.12 3.71 -7.36
CA SER A 168 11.56 3.83 -7.10
C SER A 168 12.39 2.82 -7.90
N ARG A 169 11.91 2.36 -9.06
CA ARG A 169 12.67 1.37 -9.84
C ARG A 169 13.97 1.98 -10.35
N GLN A 170 15.03 1.19 -10.35
CA GLN A 170 16.33 1.60 -10.87
C GLN A 170 16.17 1.92 -12.37
N GLY A 171 16.42 3.17 -12.75
CA GLY A 171 16.24 3.68 -14.12
C GLY A 171 14.95 4.48 -14.35
N GLU A 172 14.02 4.50 -13.40
CA GLU A 172 12.92 5.47 -13.42
C GLU A 172 13.39 6.84 -12.93
N LYS A 173 12.82 7.90 -13.48
CA LYS A 173 13.23 9.28 -13.19
C LYS A 173 12.79 9.62 -11.75
N PRO A 174 13.67 10.06 -10.83
CA PRO A 174 13.35 10.34 -9.42
C PRO A 174 12.12 11.24 -9.19
N TRP A 175 11.86 12.16 -10.12
CA TRP A 175 10.69 13.04 -10.03
C TRP A 175 9.36 12.28 -10.14
N LEU A 176 9.30 11.13 -10.80
CA LEU A 176 8.12 10.27 -10.82
C LEU A 176 7.84 9.67 -9.44
N THR A 177 8.88 9.27 -8.73
CA THR A 177 8.77 8.78 -7.34
C THR A 177 8.27 9.89 -6.42
N VAL A 178 8.82 11.10 -6.54
CA VAL A 178 8.38 12.28 -5.78
C VAL A 178 6.92 12.64 -6.12
N LEU A 179 6.54 12.58 -7.39
CA LEU A 179 5.17 12.82 -7.82
C LEU A 179 4.20 11.78 -7.22
N ALA A 180 4.56 10.50 -7.22
CA ALA A 180 3.76 9.44 -6.62
C ALA A 180 3.58 9.64 -5.10
N ILE A 181 4.66 10.00 -4.39
CA ILE A 181 4.62 10.36 -2.96
C ILE A 181 3.65 11.54 -2.75
N THR A 182 3.79 12.59 -3.55
CA THR A 182 2.96 13.80 -3.45
C THR A 182 1.49 13.47 -3.68
N LEU A 183 1.17 12.69 -4.72
CA LEU A 183 -0.20 12.27 -5.01
C LEU A 183 -0.80 11.43 -3.86
N ALA A 184 -0.04 10.50 -3.29
CA ALA A 184 -0.52 9.68 -2.17
C ALA A 184 -0.86 10.54 -0.94
N LEU A 185 -0.05 11.57 -0.65
CA LEU A 185 -0.29 12.50 0.46
C LEU A 185 -1.47 13.45 0.17
N LEU A 186 -1.59 13.96 -1.06
CA LEU A 186 -2.71 14.83 -1.47
C LEU A 186 -4.05 14.10 -1.47
N LEU A 187 -4.06 12.80 -1.76
CA LEU A 187 -5.28 11.98 -1.73
C LEU A 187 -5.67 11.54 -0.31
N GLN A 188 -4.75 11.54 0.65
CA GLN A 188 -5.00 11.06 2.00
C GLN A 188 -6.20 11.74 2.70
N PRO A 189 -6.40 13.08 2.63
CA PRO A 189 -7.56 13.75 3.21
C PRO A 189 -8.89 13.25 2.65
N LEU A 190 -8.97 12.89 1.36
CA LEU A 190 -10.19 12.38 0.74
C LEU A 190 -10.65 11.07 1.40
N PHE A 191 -9.72 10.16 1.70
CA PHE A 191 -10.05 8.89 2.35
C PHE A 191 -10.32 9.03 3.86
N LYS A 192 -9.96 10.17 4.48
CA LYS A 192 -10.38 10.48 5.86
C LYS A 192 -11.85 10.88 5.98
N LEU A 193 -12.51 11.20 4.85
CA LEU A 193 -13.95 11.46 4.82
C LEU A 193 -14.80 10.19 4.90
N LEU A 194 -14.18 9.00 4.76
CA LEU A 194 -14.86 7.72 4.88
C LEU A 194 -15.11 7.37 6.36
N PRO A 195 -16.17 6.60 6.66
CA PRO A 195 -16.47 6.14 8.02
C PRO A 195 -15.48 5.10 8.56
N VAL A 196 -14.58 4.60 7.71
CA VAL A 196 -13.56 3.59 8.03
C VAL A 196 -12.17 4.13 7.70
N PRO A 197 -11.11 3.66 8.39
CA PRO A 197 -9.74 4.00 8.04
C PRO A 197 -9.43 3.80 6.55
N GLY A 198 -8.72 4.75 5.95
CA GLY A 198 -8.37 4.70 4.53
C GLY A 198 -7.45 3.55 4.14
N LEU A 199 -6.82 2.85 5.10
CA LEU A 199 -5.82 1.81 4.85
C LEU A 199 -4.76 2.32 3.85
N THR A 200 -4.39 1.48 2.89
CA THR A 200 -3.47 1.81 1.79
C THR A 200 -4.20 2.38 0.55
N ALA A 201 -5.47 2.80 0.67
CA ALA A 201 -6.23 3.33 -0.46
C ALA A 201 -5.64 4.60 -1.09
N PRO A 202 -5.11 5.58 -0.33
CA PRO A 202 -4.43 6.74 -0.91
C PRO A 202 -3.27 6.36 -1.83
N PHE A 203 -2.45 5.38 -1.42
CA PHE A 203 -1.39 4.81 -2.24
C PHE A 203 -1.91 4.16 -3.53
N VAL A 204 -2.92 3.30 -3.44
CA VAL A 204 -3.48 2.60 -4.61
C VAL A 204 -4.03 3.60 -5.62
N ALA A 205 -4.79 4.58 -5.16
CA ALA A 205 -5.37 5.62 -6.01
C ALA A 205 -4.29 6.48 -6.67
N ALA A 206 -3.25 6.88 -5.93
CA ALA A 206 -2.10 7.60 -6.48
C ALA A 206 -1.41 6.81 -7.61
N CYS A 207 -1.22 5.50 -7.42
CA CYS A 207 -0.62 4.65 -8.45
C CYS A 207 -1.49 4.56 -9.71
N TRP A 208 -2.81 4.42 -9.56
CA TRP A 208 -3.72 4.42 -10.71
C TRP A 208 -3.70 5.75 -11.46
N LEU A 209 -3.62 6.88 -10.76
CA LEU A 209 -3.48 8.20 -11.39
C LEU A 209 -2.15 8.33 -12.16
N MET A 210 -1.05 7.82 -11.59
CA MET A 210 0.25 7.79 -12.28
C MET A 210 0.18 6.97 -13.59
N HIS A 211 -0.45 5.78 -13.56
CA HIS A 211 -0.62 4.97 -14.77
C HIS A 211 -1.55 5.61 -15.79
N LEU A 212 -2.61 6.26 -15.33
CA LEU A 212 -3.51 7.03 -16.19
C LEU A 212 -2.78 8.19 -16.87
N GLY A 213 -2.01 8.98 -16.12
CA GLY A 213 -1.21 10.07 -16.66
C GLY A 213 -0.21 9.59 -17.72
N ASN A 214 0.50 8.48 -17.45
CA ASN A 214 1.41 7.88 -18.41
C ASN A 214 0.71 7.37 -19.67
N HIS A 215 -0.49 6.81 -19.55
CA HIS A 215 -1.27 6.35 -20.70
C HIS A 215 -1.76 7.52 -21.56
N LEU A 216 -2.15 8.64 -20.95
CA LEU A 216 -2.59 9.84 -21.66
C LEU A 216 -1.43 10.60 -22.33
N ALA A 217 -0.24 10.55 -21.75
CA ALA A 217 0.95 11.23 -22.27
C ALA A 217 1.66 10.49 -23.43
N GLN A 218 1.33 9.22 -23.69
CA GLN A 218 1.88 8.49 -24.83
C GLN A 218 1.22 9.00 -26.13
N PRO A 219 2.01 9.50 -27.11
CA PRO A 219 1.48 9.90 -28.40
C PRO A 219 0.75 8.71 -29.05
N ARG A 220 -0.47 8.93 -29.55
CA ARG A 220 -1.13 8.00 -30.48
C ARG A 220 -0.29 7.91 -31.76
N HIS A 221 0.71 7.04 -31.77
CA HIS A 221 1.35 6.64 -33.03
C HIS A 221 0.46 5.59 -33.71
N ARG A 222 -0.05 5.94 -34.91
CA ARG A 222 -0.96 5.23 -35.85
C ARG A 222 -2.38 5.81 -35.79
N ASP A 223 -2.86 6.57 -36.79
CA ASP A 223 -3.11 6.12 -38.16
C ASP A 223 -2.86 7.21 -39.23
N ALA A 224 -1.68 7.25 -39.85
CA ALA A 224 -1.44 8.10 -41.03
C ALA A 224 -0.70 7.40 -42.18
N SER A 225 -0.58 6.07 -42.14
CA SER A 225 0.16 5.30 -43.16
C SER A 225 -0.69 4.24 -43.88
N ARG A 226 -2.03 4.41 -43.93
CA ARG A 226 -2.95 3.51 -44.67
C ARG A 226 -3.83 4.23 -45.70
N LEU A 227 -3.48 5.45 -46.12
CA LEU A 227 -4.23 6.20 -47.14
C LEU A 227 -3.46 6.40 -48.46
N HIS A 228 -2.34 5.70 -48.64
CA HIS A 228 -1.63 5.63 -49.91
C HIS A 228 -1.39 4.16 -50.29
N SER A 229 -2.47 3.50 -50.72
CA SER A 229 -2.44 2.26 -51.50
C SER A 229 -3.52 2.34 -52.56
#